data_AF-A0A4R0ZLJ1-F1
#
_entry.id   AF-A0A4R0ZLJ1-F1
#
_cell.length_a   1.000
_cell.length_b   1.000
_cell.length_c   1.000
_cell.angle_alpha   90.00
_cell.angle_beta   90.00
_cell.angle_gamma   90.00
#
_symmetry.space_group_name_H-M   'P 1'
#
loop_
_entity.id
_entity.type
_entity.pdbx_description
1 polymer ?
#
loop_
_entity_poly.entity_id
_entity_poly.type
_entity_poly.pdbx_seq_one_letter_code
_entity_poly.pdbx_strand_id
1 'polypeptide(L)'
;IIKNPKQFDVIVTENMFGDILSDEASVLTGSLGMLPSASLSEGGPYLYEPIHGSAPDIEGKGIANPVGMILSASMMLRLSFGMEEEAAAIEKAVSDVLESGIRTADLASGGKAASTKVMTEEIKAARLDNEAILQIMGAYA
;
A
#
# COMPACT_ATOMS: atom_id res chain seq x y z
N ILE A 1 1.60 -21.83 1.64
CA ILE A 1 1.82 -20.44 2.09
C ILE A 1 1.26 -20.13 3.49
N ILE A 2 0.19 -20.78 3.95
CA ILE A 2 -0.41 -20.52 5.29
C ILE A 2 0.44 -21.01 6.48
N LYS A 3 0.94 -22.26 6.44
CA LYS A 3 1.59 -22.90 7.62
C LYS A 3 2.90 -22.25 8.05
N ASN A 4 3.70 -21.78 7.09
CA ASN A 4 5.00 -21.15 7.33
C ASN A 4 5.31 -20.15 6.19
N PRO A 5 4.68 -18.96 6.18
CA PRO A 5 4.85 -17.98 5.10
C PRO A 5 6.27 -17.39 5.05
N LYS A 6 6.95 -17.28 6.20
CA LYS A 6 8.27 -16.65 6.34
C LYS A 6 9.41 -17.37 5.61
N GLN A 7 9.18 -18.57 5.07
CA GLN A 7 10.20 -19.30 4.30
C GLN A 7 10.32 -18.79 2.86
N PHE A 8 9.36 -18.00 2.38
CA PHE A 8 9.30 -17.53 1.00
C PHE A 8 9.78 -16.08 0.92
N ASP A 9 10.56 -15.80 -0.12
CA ASP A 9 10.95 -14.44 -0.53
C ASP A 9 10.25 -14.08 -1.84
N VAL A 10 10.53 -14.86 -2.90
CA VAL A 10 9.88 -14.74 -4.21
C VAL A 10 9.26 -16.07 -4.64
N ILE A 11 8.03 -16.02 -5.18
CA ILE A 11 7.34 -17.18 -5.76
C ILE A 11 7.09 -16.89 -7.24
N VAL A 12 7.51 -17.80 -8.12
CA VAL A 12 7.25 -17.76 -9.57
C VAL A 12 6.39 -18.95 -9.93
N THR A 13 5.30 -18.72 -10.65
CA THR A 13 4.32 -19.76 -10.98
C THR A 13 3.54 -19.41 -12.26
N GLU A 14 2.79 -20.36 -12.80
CA GLU A 14 1.87 -20.14 -13.92
C GLU A 14 0.62 -19.33 -13.51
N ASN A 15 -0.12 -18.81 -14.50
CA ASN A 15 -1.22 -17.88 -14.29
C ASN A 15 -2.29 -18.39 -13.30
N MET A 16 -2.80 -19.61 -13.50
CA MET A 16 -3.87 -20.16 -12.65
C MET A 16 -3.44 -20.38 -11.20
N PHE A 17 -2.23 -20.89 -10.98
CA PHE A 17 -1.70 -21.04 -9.64
C PHE A 17 -1.28 -19.71 -9.02
N GLY A 18 -0.86 -18.74 -9.83
CA GLY A 18 -0.57 -17.38 -9.39
C GLY A 18 -1.79 -16.73 -8.76
N ASP A 19 -2.91 -16.78 -9.46
CA ASP A 19 -4.21 -16.25 -9.01
C ASP A 19 -4.65 -16.87 -7.67
N ILE A 20 -4.64 -18.22 -7.60
CA ILE A 20 -5.00 -18.95 -6.38
C ILE A 20 -4.08 -18.59 -5.21
N LEU A 21 -2.76 -18.55 -5.45
CA LEU A 21 -1.78 -18.29 -4.40
C LEU A 21 -1.81 -16.82 -3.95
N SER A 22 -2.04 -15.87 -4.85
CA SER A 22 -2.15 -14.45 -4.49
C SER A 22 -3.38 -14.19 -3.63
N ASP A 23 -4.51 -14.79 -3.96
CA ASP A 23 -5.73 -14.68 -3.16
C ASP A 23 -5.55 -15.30 -1.77
N GLU A 24 -4.99 -16.51 -1.68
CA GLU A 24 -4.69 -17.13 -0.40
C GLU A 24 -3.69 -16.32 0.44
N ALA A 25 -2.65 -15.75 -0.19
CA ALA A 25 -1.65 -14.94 0.49
C ALA A 25 -2.24 -13.61 0.98
N SER A 26 -3.19 -13.04 0.24
CA SER A 26 -3.81 -11.76 0.55
C SER A 26 -4.59 -11.77 1.87
N VAL A 27 -5.13 -12.93 2.26
CA VAL A 27 -5.85 -13.12 3.53
C VAL A 27 -4.89 -13.08 4.73
N LEU A 28 -3.61 -13.39 4.54
CA LEU A 28 -2.62 -13.43 5.63
C LEU A 28 -2.31 -12.04 6.19
N THR A 29 -2.43 -10.98 5.38
CA THR A 29 -2.09 -9.60 5.79
C THR A 29 -3.24 -8.91 6.52
N GLY A 30 -4.42 -9.54 6.59
CA GLY A 30 -5.58 -9.06 7.34
C GLY A 30 -6.49 -8.09 6.59
N SER A 31 -6.01 -7.42 5.52
CA SER A 31 -6.86 -6.63 4.64
C SER A 31 -6.36 -6.59 3.19
N LEU A 32 -7.26 -6.90 2.26
CA LEU A 32 -7.07 -6.69 0.82
C LEU A 32 -6.82 -5.22 0.47
N GLY A 33 -7.37 -4.30 1.27
CA GLY A 33 -7.23 -2.85 1.09
C GLY A 33 -5.80 -2.33 1.20
N MET A 34 -4.87 -3.17 1.64
CA MET A 34 -3.46 -2.83 1.88
C MET A 34 -2.52 -3.25 0.75
N LEU A 35 -2.99 -4.07 -0.19
CA LEU A 35 -2.11 -4.82 -1.06
C LEU A 35 -2.03 -4.19 -2.45
N PRO A 36 -0.85 -3.67 -2.86
CA PRO A 36 -0.63 -3.16 -4.20
C PRO A 36 -0.29 -4.28 -5.19
N SER A 37 -0.44 -4.02 -6.48
CA SER A 37 0.01 -4.90 -7.55
C SER A 37 0.56 -4.13 -8.75
N ALA A 38 1.35 -4.83 -9.57
CA ALA A 38 1.87 -4.34 -10.84
C ALA A 38 1.84 -5.44 -11.90
N SER A 39 1.36 -5.09 -13.09
CA SER A 39 1.42 -5.91 -14.30
C SER A 39 2.38 -5.26 -15.30
N LEU A 40 3.48 -5.94 -15.60
CA LEU A 40 4.57 -5.42 -16.43
C LEU A 40 4.61 -6.15 -17.77
N SER A 41 4.68 -5.41 -18.88
CA SER A 41 4.92 -5.97 -20.22
C SER A 41 6.40 -5.88 -20.62
N GLU A 42 6.79 -6.52 -21.71
CA GLU A 42 8.10 -6.29 -22.31
C GLU A 42 8.13 -4.90 -22.97
N GLY A 43 8.90 -3.96 -22.39
CA GLY A 43 9.07 -2.60 -22.95
C GLY A 43 7.92 -1.60 -22.68
N GLY A 44 6.89 -1.99 -21.94
CA GLY A 44 5.74 -1.12 -21.59
C GLY A 44 4.54 -1.27 -22.54
N PRO A 45 3.34 -0.81 -22.14
CA PRO A 45 3.04 -0.08 -20.90
C PRO A 45 2.93 -0.98 -19.66
N TYR A 46 3.16 -0.38 -18.48
CA TYR A 46 3.00 -1.02 -17.17
C TYR A 46 1.69 -0.56 -16.53
N LEU A 47 1.02 -1.46 -15.82
CA LEU A 47 -0.23 -1.20 -15.10
C LEU A 47 -0.01 -1.40 -13.60
N TYR A 48 -0.50 -0.46 -12.80
CA TYR A 48 -0.42 -0.48 -11.34
C TYR A 48 -1.81 -0.28 -10.77
N GLU A 49 -2.25 -1.20 -9.92
CA GLU A 49 -3.59 -1.20 -9.35
C GLU A 49 -3.57 -1.86 -7.96
N PRO A 50 -4.54 -1.58 -7.09
CA PRO A 50 -4.70 -2.37 -5.88
C PRO A 50 -5.32 -3.73 -6.23
N ILE A 51 -5.06 -4.77 -5.42
CA ILE A 51 -5.68 -6.08 -5.67
C ILE A 51 -7.18 -6.11 -5.35
N HIS A 52 -7.65 -5.17 -4.51
CA HIS A 52 -9.04 -5.20 -4.06
C HIS A 52 -9.99 -4.80 -5.20
N GLY A 53 -11.19 -5.38 -5.18
CA GLY A 53 -12.24 -5.02 -6.14
C GLY A 53 -12.89 -3.65 -5.89
N SER A 54 -14.04 -3.42 -6.53
CA SER A 54 -14.75 -2.13 -6.51
C SER A 54 -15.50 -1.82 -5.20
N ALA A 55 -15.75 -2.82 -4.35
CA ALA A 55 -16.48 -2.68 -3.09
C ALA A 55 -17.78 -1.82 -3.21
N PRO A 56 -18.76 -2.26 -4.02
CA PRO A 56 -19.94 -1.47 -4.35
C PRO A 56 -20.84 -1.16 -3.15
N ASP A 57 -20.76 -1.97 -2.09
CA ASP A 57 -21.48 -1.78 -0.84
C ASP A 57 -21.02 -0.55 -0.05
N ILE A 58 -19.80 -0.05 -0.29
CA ILE A 58 -19.24 1.14 0.37
C ILE A 58 -19.00 2.33 -0.56
N GLU A 59 -19.37 2.21 -1.84
CA GLU A 59 -19.25 3.27 -2.83
C GLU A 59 -19.91 4.58 -2.35
N GLY A 60 -19.22 5.70 -2.55
CA GLY A 60 -19.72 7.04 -2.18
C GLY A 60 -19.74 7.34 -0.68
N LYS A 61 -19.41 6.38 0.19
CA LYS A 61 -19.43 6.58 1.66
C LYS A 61 -18.13 7.17 2.21
N GLY A 62 -17.05 7.17 1.44
CA GLY A 62 -15.75 7.70 1.86
C GLY A 62 -15.11 6.92 3.01
N ILE A 63 -15.34 5.61 3.07
CA ILE A 63 -14.82 4.70 4.12
C ILE A 63 -13.90 3.60 3.57
N ALA A 64 -13.62 3.60 2.27
CA ALA A 64 -12.69 2.66 1.65
C ALA A 64 -11.26 2.92 2.13
N ASN A 65 -10.46 1.86 2.25
CA ASN A 65 -9.05 1.96 2.56
C ASN A 65 -8.27 2.44 1.32
N PRO A 66 -7.61 3.62 1.34
CA PRO A 66 -6.88 4.11 0.18
C PRO A 66 -5.47 3.52 0.03
N VAL A 67 -4.98 2.76 1.03
CA VAL A 67 -3.55 2.40 1.14
C VAL A 67 -3.07 1.56 -0.04
N GLY A 68 -3.83 0.55 -0.47
CA GLY A 68 -3.46 -0.31 -1.59
C GLY A 68 -3.19 0.50 -2.86
N MET A 69 -4.08 1.44 -3.21
CA MET A 69 -3.92 2.32 -4.36
C MET A 69 -2.72 3.26 -4.22
N ILE A 70 -2.49 3.81 -3.01
CA ILE A 70 -1.33 4.67 -2.73
C ILE A 70 -0.02 3.89 -2.90
N LEU A 71 0.05 2.65 -2.40
CA LEU A 71 1.22 1.80 -2.54
C LEU A 71 1.42 1.32 -4.00
N SER A 72 0.35 1.14 -4.78
CA SER A 72 0.47 0.88 -6.23
C SER A 72 1.10 2.06 -6.96
N ALA A 73 0.78 3.30 -6.56
CA ALA A 73 1.47 4.48 -7.06
C ALA A 73 2.95 4.53 -6.63
N SER A 74 3.30 4.06 -5.42
CA SER A 74 4.70 3.88 -5.01
C SER A 74 5.43 2.88 -5.91
N MET A 75 4.82 1.73 -6.20
CA MET A 75 5.37 0.76 -7.16
C MET A 75 5.59 1.37 -8.54
N MET A 76 4.68 2.22 -9.01
CA MET A 76 4.82 2.96 -10.26
C MET A 76 6.05 3.87 -10.28
N LEU A 77 6.26 4.66 -9.21
CA LEU A 77 7.44 5.51 -9.07
C LEU A 77 8.73 4.70 -9.17
N ARG A 78 8.79 3.58 -8.45
CA ARG A 78 9.95 2.70 -8.45
C ARG A 78 10.18 2.03 -9.81
N LEU A 79 9.19 1.33 -10.34
CA LEU A 79 9.35 0.42 -11.47
C LEU A 79 9.28 1.12 -12.83
N SER A 80 8.48 2.19 -12.99
CA SER A 80 8.39 2.93 -14.25
C SER A 80 9.36 4.10 -14.34
N PHE A 81 9.63 4.78 -13.22
CA PHE A 81 10.33 6.06 -13.24
C PHE A 81 11.71 6.02 -12.57
N GLY A 82 12.07 4.91 -11.90
CA GLY A 82 13.34 4.78 -11.17
C GLY A 82 13.45 5.73 -9.96
N MET A 83 12.31 6.23 -9.48
CA MET A 83 12.18 7.19 -8.39
C MET A 83 12.11 6.46 -7.05
N GLU A 84 13.24 5.85 -6.66
CA GLU A 84 13.35 5.01 -5.46
C GLU A 84 13.13 5.81 -4.17
N GLU A 85 13.68 7.02 -4.09
CA GLU A 85 13.57 7.87 -2.89
C GLU A 85 12.12 8.30 -2.65
N GLU A 86 11.40 8.66 -3.71
CA GLU A 86 10.00 9.07 -3.63
C GLU A 86 9.08 7.89 -3.32
N ALA A 87 9.33 6.71 -3.90
CA ALA A 87 8.62 5.48 -3.57
C ALA A 87 8.81 5.13 -2.08
N ALA A 88 10.06 5.07 -1.61
CA ALA A 88 10.39 4.79 -0.22
C ALA A 88 9.78 5.81 0.75
N ALA A 89 9.69 7.09 0.36
CA ALA A 89 9.07 8.12 1.18
C ALA A 89 7.56 7.91 1.34
N ILE A 90 6.85 7.46 0.29
CA ILE A 90 5.42 7.12 0.38
C ILE A 90 5.23 5.89 1.28
N GLU A 91 6.04 4.85 1.10
CA GLU A 91 5.99 3.62 1.90
C GLU A 91 6.22 3.91 3.39
N LYS A 92 7.22 4.75 3.68
CA LYS A 92 7.51 5.20 5.05
C LYS A 92 6.34 5.98 5.64
N ALA A 93 5.77 6.93 4.89
CA ALA A 93 4.62 7.70 5.39
C ALA A 93 3.40 6.81 5.69
N VAL A 94 3.13 5.81 4.85
CA VAL A 94 2.09 4.81 5.12
C VAL A 94 2.41 4.00 6.38
N SER A 95 3.66 3.53 6.53
CA SER A 95 4.09 2.78 7.74
C SER A 95 3.93 3.62 9.00
N ASP A 96 4.42 4.87 9.00
CA ASP A 96 4.37 5.78 10.14
C ASP A 96 2.91 6.02 10.60
N VAL A 97 1.99 6.25 9.64
CA VAL A 97 0.56 6.45 9.93
C VAL A 97 -0.07 5.19 10.52
N LEU A 98 0.26 4.02 9.98
CA LEU A 98 -0.23 2.75 10.53
C LEU A 98 0.38 2.46 11.91
N GLU A 99 1.65 2.78 12.15
CA GLU A 99 2.28 2.60 13.46
C GLU A 99 1.67 3.53 14.52
N SER A 100 1.20 4.72 14.12
CA SER A 100 0.47 5.64 15.02
C SER A 100 -0.91 5.15 15.45
N GLY A 101 -1.40 4.04 14.89
CA GLY A 101 -2.67 3.41 15.25
C GLY A 101 -3.88 3.88 14.44
N ILE A 102 -3.68 4.70 13.41
CA ILE A 102 -4.77 5.09 12.48
C ILE A 102 -5.18 3.89 11.63
N ARG A 103 -6.46 3.55 11.63
CA ARG A 103 -7.00 2.36 10.94
C ARG A 103 -8.26 2.74 10.19
N THR A 104 -8.41 2.30 8.95
CA THR A 104 -9.69 2.33 8.21
C THR A 104 -10.60 1.19 8.67
N ALA A 105 -11.85 1.16 8.20
CA ALA A 105 -12.89 0.25 8.70
C ALA A 105 -12.52 -1.24 8.60
N ASP A 106 -11.83 -1.61 7.52
CA ASP A 106 -11.29 -2.94 7.26
C ASP A 106 -10.18 -3.37 8.23
N LEU A 107 -9.44 -2.41 8.81
CA LEU A 107 -8.34 -2.68 9.73
C LEU A 107 -8.72 -2.49 11.20
N ALA A 108 -9.77 -1.73 11.49
CA ALA A 108 -10.10 -1.28 12.84
C ALA A 108 -10.64 -2.38 13.77
N SER A 109 -11.01 -3.56 13.25
CA SER A 109 -11.50 -4.71 14.04
C SER A 109 -12.60 -4.35 15.05
N GLY A 110 -13.53 -3.46 14.66
CA GLY A 110 -14.62 -2.94 15.51
C GLY A 110 -14.25 -1.73 16.39
N GLY A 111 -13.00 -1.28 16.34
CA GLY A 111 -12.54 -0.04 16.95
C GLY A 111 -12.87 1.22 16.13
N LYS A 112 -12.30 2.36 16.55
CA LYS A 112 -12.47 3.63 15.85
C LYS A 112 -11.84 3.56 14.45
N ALA A 113 -12.65 3.78 13.41
CA ALA A 113 -12.20 3.80 12.03
C ALA A 113 -12.06 5.24 11.51
N ALA A 114 -10.96 5.50 10.80
CA ALA A 114 -10.76 6.70 10.00
C ALA A 114 -11.52 6.57 8.67
N SER A 115 -11.96 7.71 8.14
CA SER A 115 -12.48 7.79 6.77
C SER A 115 -11.34 7.73 5.76
N THR A 116 -11.65 7.47 4.48
CA THR A 116 -10.70 7.54 3.37
C THR A 116 -9.97 8.88 3.37
N LYS A 117 -10.71 9.98 3.55
CA LYS A 117 -10.13 11.32 3.57
C LYS A 117 -9.16 11.51 4.73
N VAL A 118 -9.52 11.08 5.94
CA VAL A 118 -8.64 11.19 7.11
C VAL A 118 -7.36 10.40 6.88
N MET A 119 -7.45 9.14 6.44
CA MET A 119 -6.27 8.32 6.16
C MET A 119 -5.35 9.00 5.12
N THR A 120 -5.92 9.54 4.03
CA THR A 120 -5.14 10.23 3.01
C THR A 120 -4.44 11.49 3.51
N GLU A 121 -5.12 12.31 4.32
CA GLU A 121 -4.52 13.54 4.86
C GLU A 121 -3.42 13.24 5.88
N GLU A 122 -3.57 12.20 6.70
CA GLU A 122 -2.55 11.76 7.66
C GLU A 122 -1.29 11.24 6.94
N ILE A 123 -1.45 10.48 5.84
CA ILE A 123 -0.33 10.02 5.02
C ILE A 123 0.41 11.21 4.39
N LYS A 124 -0.32 12.21 3.89
CA LYS A 124 0.30 13.45 3.38
C LYS A 124 1.06 14.20 4.46
N ALA A 125 0.46 14.36 5.65
CA ALA A 125 1.08 15.04 6.78
C ALA A 125 2.37 14.34 7.23
N ALA A 126 2.33 13.01 7.38
CA ALA A 126 3.51 12.21 7.72
C ALA A 126 4.65 12.40 6.70
N ARG A 127 4.34 12.60 5.41
CA ARG A 127 5.36 12.95 4.42
C ARG A 127 5.96 14.34 4.71
N LEU A 128 5.12 15.37 4.86
CA LEU A 128 5.58 16.75 5.06
C LEU A 128 6.48 16.89 6.30
N ASP A 129 6.16 16.19 7.38
CA ASP A 129 6.96 16.20 8.61
C ASP A 129 8.34 15.55 8.37
N ASN A 130 8.40 14.45 7.63
CA ASN A 130 9.67 13.80 7.26
C ASN A 130 10.55 14.75 6.40
N GLU A 131 9.95 15.49 5.47
CA GLU A 131 10.68 16.44 4.62
C GLU A 131 11.21 17.64 5.42
N ALA A 132 10.42 18.17 6.35
CA ALA A 132 10.84 19.24 7.26
C ALA A 132 12.02 18.80 8.14
N ILE A 133 11.98 17.58 8.69
CA ILE A 133 13.09 17.03 9.48
C ILE A 133 14.35 16.90 8.63
N LEU A 134 14.26 16.36 7.41
CA LEU A 134 15.39 16.22 6.50
C LEU A 134 16.00 17.58 6.13
N GLN A 135 15.18 18.60 5.87
CA GLN A 135 15.66 19.95 5.58
C GLN A 135 16.37 20.59 6.79
N ILE A 136 15.84 20.42 8.01
CA ILE A 136 16.50 20.89 9.22
C ILE A 136 17.84 20.18 9.40
N MET A 137 17.88 18.85 9.30
CA MET A 137 19.12 18.08 9.44
C MET A 137 20.16 18.45 8.38
N GLY A 138 19.74 18.68 7.13
CA GLY A 138 20.61 19.12 6.04
C GLY A 138 21.16 20.54 6.24
N ALA A 139 20.47 21.42 6.97
CA ALA A 139 20.97 22.75 7.32
C ALA A 139 22.04 22.72 8.42
N TYR A 140 22.18 21.62 9.15
CA TYR A 140 23.18 21.42 10.22
C TYR A 140 24.37 20.52 9.80
N ALA A 141 24.38 20.00 8.57
CA ALA A 141 25.48 19.22 7.99
C ALA A 141 26.42 20.09 7.14
#